data_AF-A0A554JLA5-F1
#
_entry.id   AF-A0A554JLA5-F1
#
_cell.length_a   1.000
_cell.length_b   1.000
_cell.length_c   1.000
_cell.angle_alpha   90.00
_cell.angle_beta   90.00
_cell.angle_gamma   90.00
#
_symmetry.space_group_name_H-M   'P 1'
#
loop_
_entity.id
_entity.type
_entity.pdbx_description
1 polymer ?
#
loop_
_entity_poly.entity_id
_entity_poly.type
_entity_poly.pdbx_seq_one_letter_code
_entity_poly.pdbx_strand_id
1 'polypeptide(L)'
;MISREDIQTLAELARLEVSEEETASLQKDISNILDYVGHVSAVSSAEGEKDPGLNRNVLRRDVPRGESDPLADTREQLLEALPKREGDYNVVRKIIQKDE
;
A
#
# COMPACT_ATOMS: atom_id res chain seq x y z
N MET A 1 8.57 23.66 2.39
CA MET A 1 7.46 23.61 1.42
C MET A 1 7.81 22.58 0.38
N ILE A 2 6.92 21.62 0.15
CA ILE A 2 7.13 20.53 -0.82
C ILE A 2 7.01 21.05 -2.25
N SER A 3 7.82 20.53 -3.18
CA SER A 3 7.75 20.96 -4.59
C SER A 3 6.59 20.27 -5.33
N ARG A 4 6.27 20.72 -6.55
CA ARG A 4 5.27 20.02 -7.38
C ARG A 4 5.78 18.65 -7.84
N GLU A 5 7.06 18.57 -8.17
CA GLU A 5 7.73 17.35 -8.58
C GLU A 5 7.71 16.29 -7.47
N ASP A 6 7.86 16.71 -6.21
CA ASP A 6 7.72 15.84 -5.04
C ASP A 6 6.29 15.26 -4.95
N ILE A 7 5.25 16.07 -5.20
CA ILE A 7 3.85 15.60 -5.21
C ILE A 7 3.62 14.58 -6.34
N GLN A 8 4.13 14.86 -7.53
CA GLN A 8 4.01 13.94 -8.68
C GLN A 8 4.75 12.61 -8.41
N THR A 9 5.93 12.68 -7.81
CA THR A 9 6.72 11.50 -7.43
C THR A 9 5.98 10.66 -6.38
N LEU A 10 5.39 11.31 -5.37
CA LEU A 10 4.59 10.63 -4.36
C LEU A 10 3.33 9.99 -4.96
N ALA A 11 2.67 10.69 -5.88
CA ALA A 11 1.51 10.16 -6.59
C ALA A 11 1.86 8.91 -7.42
N GLU A 12 3.00 8.93 -8.11
CA GLU A 12 3.51 7.77 -8.87
C GLU A 12 3.79 6.58 -7.96
N LEU A 13 4.48 6.80 -6.83
CA LEU A 13 4.76 5.76 -5.83
C LEU A 13 3.47 5.17 -5.24
N ALA A 14 2.45 6.00 -5.05
CA ALA A 14 1.14 5.59 -4.56
C ALA A 14 0.22 5.00 -5.64
N ARG A 15 0.63 5.01 -6.92
CA ARG A 15 -0.18 4.63 -8.09
C ARG A 15 -1.48 5.44 -8.20
N LEU A 16 -1.40 6.74 -7.91
CA LEU A 16 -2.50 7.69 -8.03
C LEU A 16 -2.27 8.57 -9.26
N GLU A 17 -3.29 8.67 -10.11
CA GLU A 17 -3.35 9.71 -11.14
C GLU A 17 -3.87 10.99 -10.50
N VAL A 18 -3.16 12.10 -10.69
CA VAL A 18 -3.43 13.38 -10.04
C VAL A 18 -3.35 14.47 -11.09
N SER A 19 -4.38 15.32 -11.18
CA SER A 19 -4.41 16.42 -12.14
C SER A 19 -3.51 17.58 -11.71
N GLU A 20 -3.26 18.54 -12.61
CA GLU A 20 -2.48 19.74 -12.28
C GLU A 20 -3.18 20.62 -11.23
N GLU A 21 -4.51 20.67 -11.27
CA GLU A 21 -5.34 21.36 -10.28
C GLU A 21 -5.25 20.69 -8.90
N GLU A 22 -5.34 19.36 -8.87
CA GLU A 22 -5.19 18.57 -7.64
C GLU A 22 -3.79 18.67 -7.06
N THR A 23 -2.76 18.66 -7.92
CA THR A 23 -1.36 18.85 -7.52
C THR A 23 -1.16 20.17 -6.78
N ALA A 24 -1.79 21.25 -7.26
CA ALA A 24 -1.73 22.56 -6.59
C ALA A 24 -2.39 22.55 -5.21
N SER A 25 -3.54 21.88 -5.07
CA SER A 25 -4.22 21.73 -3.77
C SER A 25 -3.40 20.88 -2.80
N LEU A 26 -2.95 19.71 -3.28
CA LEU A 26 -2.17 18.75 -2.49
C LEU A 26 -0.84 19.33 -2.03
N GLN A 27 -0.19 20.17 -2.84
CA GLN A 27 1.03 20.86 -2.44
C GLN A 27 0.81 21.73 -1.19
N LYS A 28 -0.32 22.44 -1.13
CA LYS A 28 -0.70 23.25 0.03
C LYS A 28 -1.05 22.38 1.23
N ASP A 29 -1.90 21.38 1.02
CA ASP A 29 -2.40 20.52 2.10
C ASP A 29 -1.27 19.71 2.74
N ILE A 30 -0.40 19.11 1.93
CA ILE A 30 0.75 18.34 2.41
C ILE A 30 1.77 19.24 3.09
N SER A 31 2.00 20.47 2.61
CA SER A 31 2.86 21.42 3.32
C SER A 31 2.33 21.72 4.73
N ASN A 32 1.02 21.97 4.86
CA ASN A 32 0.40 22.22 6.17
C ASN A 32 0.48 20.99 7.09
N ILE A 33 0.30 19.78 6.54
CA ILE A 33 0.43 18.52 7.29
C ILE A 33 1.87 18.35 7.79
N LEU A 34 2.86 18.57 6.93
CA LEU A 34 4.28 18.46 7.31
C LEU A 34 4.67 19.49 8.36
N ASP A 35 4.15 20.72 8.27
CA ASP A 35 4.37 21.75 9.28
C ASP A 35 3.79 21.32 10.64
N TYR A 36 2.56 20.78 10.64
CA TYR A 36 1.93 20.27 11.86
C TYR A 36 2.70 19.08 12.47
N VAL A 37 3.07 18.09 11.65
CA VAL A 37 3.83 16.90 12.10
C VAL A 37 5.24 17.30 12.55
N GLY A 38 5.81 18.37 11.98
CA GLY A 38 7.09 18.94 12.37
C GLY A 38 7.17 19.30 13.87
N HIS A 39 6.03 19.62 14.51
CA HIS A 39 5.99 19.86 15.96
C HIS A 39 6.47 18.66 16.79
N VAL A 40 6.38 17.42 16.27
CA VAL A 40 6.90 16.22 16.94
C VAL A 40 8.41 16.31 17.16
N SER A 41 9.14 16.98 16.27
CA SER A 41 10.59 17.17 16.42
C SER A 41 10.99 18.07 17.59
N ALA A 42 10.07 18.95 18.05
CA ALA A 42 10.31 19.83 19.18
C ALA A 42 10.17 19.11 20.53
N VAL A 43 9.56 17.92 20.54
CA VAL A 43 9.52 17.04 21.70
C VAL A 43 10.74 16.14 21.61
N SER A 44 11.64 16.25 22.59
CA SER A 44 12.76 15.31 22.74
C SER A 44 12.16 13.89 22.72
N SER A 45 12.54 13.11 21.71
CA SER A 45 12.44 11.67 21.81
C SER A 45 13.34 11.30 22.98
N ALA A 46 12.74 11.00 24.14
CA ALA A 46 13.37 10.01 24.99
C ALA A 46 13.65 8.83 24.05
N GLU A 47 14.89 8.36 24.02
CA GLU A 47 15.25 7.09 23.39
C GLU A 47 14.50 5.99 24.15
N GLY A 48 13.19 5.93 23.97
CA GLY A 48 12.40 4.78 24.32
C GLY A 48 12.99 3.69 23.45
N GLU A 49 13.61 2.70 24.08
CA GLU A 49 13.91 1.44 23.43
C GLU A 49 12.67 1.09 22.63
N LYS A 50 12.83 1.01 21.31
CA LYS A 50 11.77 0.47 20.45
C LYS A 50 11.52 -0.91 21.02
N ASP A 51 10.42 -1.09 21.77
CA ASP A 51 9.99 -2.40 22.21
C ASP A 51 9.77 -3.18 20.91
N PRO A 52 10.66 -4.10 20.55
CA PRO A 52 10.54 -4.81 19.28
C PRO A 52 9.35 -5.79 19.32
N GLY A 53 8.58 -5.78 20.42
CA GLY A 53 7.76 -6.89 20.83
C GLY A 53 8.65 -8.04 21.30
N LEU A 54 8.04 -9.02 21.95
CA LEU A 54 8.67 -10.32 22.13
C LEU A 54 8.90 -10.95 20.75
N ASN A 55 10.10 -10.77 20.21
CA ASN A 55 10.60 -11.46 19.01
C ASN A 55 10.68 -12.96 19.31
N ARG A 56 9.56 -13.66 19.11
CA ARG A 56 9.48 -15.12 19.16
C ARG A 56 9.14 -15.64 17.78
N ASN A 57 9.79 -16.74 17.41
CA ASN A 57 9.49 -17.42 16.15
C ASN A 57 8.11 -18.06 16.23
N VAL A 58 7.11 -17.42 15.62
CA VAL A 58 5.78 -17.99 15.43
C VAL A 58 5.79 -18.74 14.11
N LEU A 59 6.11 -20.04 14.18
CA LEU A 59 6.19 -20.90 13.00
C LEU A 59 4.85 -21.58 12.72
N ARG A 60 4.49 -21.67 11.44
CA ARG A 60 3.39 -22.52 10.97
C ARG A 60 3.94 -23.91 10.68
N ARG A 61 3.16 -24.96 11.01
CA ARG A 61 3.48 -26.35 10.61
C ARG A 61 3.45 -26.49 9.09
N ASP A 62 4.42 -27.21 8.55
CA ASP A 62 4.48 -27.56 7.12
C ASP A 62 3.57 -28.76 6.82
N VAL A 63 2.27 -28.50 6.82
CA VAL A 63 1.24 -29.48 6.45
C VAL A 63 0.35 -28.90 5.36
N PRO A 64 -0.16 -29.72 4.43
CA PRO A 64 -1.20 -29.30 3.50
C PRO A 64 -2.39 -28.72 4.25
N ARG A 65 -2.99 -27.67 3.69
CA ARG A 65 -4.27 -27.15 4.17
C ARG A 65 -5.35 -28.18 3.82
N GLY A 66 -6.06 -28.67 4.83
CA GLY A 66 -7.14 -29.65 4.65
C GLY A 66 -8.51 -29.00 4.51
N GLU A 67 -9.57 -29.80 4.45
CA GLU A 67 -10.97 -29.34 4.35
C GLU A 67 -11.43 -28.47 5.54
N SER A 68 -10.75 -28.58 6.69
CA SER A 68 -11.00 -27.71 7.85
C SER A 68 -10.33 -26.34 7.75
N ASP A 69 -9.60 -26.04 6.67
CA ASP A 69 -9.04 -24.71 6.44
C ASP A 69 -10.19 -23.74 6.11
N PRO A 70 -10.27 -22.57 6.76
CA PRO A 70 -11.29 -21.58 6.48
C PRO A 70 -11.38 -21.13 5.01
N LEU A 71 -10.34 -21.38 4.22
CA LEU A 71 -10.25 -21.03 2.80
C LEU A 71 -10.55 -22.21 1.85
N ALA A 72 -10.88 -23.41 2.35
CA ALA A 72 -11.10 -24.58 1.52
C ALA A 72 -12.19 -24.37 0.45
N ASP A 73 -13.26 -23.65 0.80
CA ASP A 73 -14.44 -23.42 -0.06
C ASP A 73 -14.56 -21.98 -0.58
N THR A 74 -13.52 -21.16 -0.47
CA THR A 74 -13.59 -19.73 -0.85
C THR A 74 -13.29 -19.48 -2.32
N ARG A 75 -13.01 -20.53 -3.11
CA ARG A 75 -12.56 -20.38 -4.51
C ARG A 75 -13.54 -19.58 -5.36
N GLU A 76 -14.83 -19.95 -5.36
CA GLU A 76 -15.81 -19.24 -6.19
C GLU A 76 -16.02 -17.81 -5.69
N GLN A 77 -16.06 -17.60 -4.37
CA GLN A 77 -16.16 -16.27 -3.77
C GLN A 77 -15.01 -15.35 -4.21
N LEU A 78 -13.79 -15.89 -4.29
CA LEU A 78 -12.63 -15.15 -4.79
C LEU A 78 -12.77 -14.81 -6.27
N LEU A 79 -13.26 -15.73 -7.10
CA LEU A 79 -13.45 -15.50 -8.53
C LEU A 79 -14.58 -14.49 -8.79
N GLU A 80 -15.65 -14.51 -8.01
CA GLU A 80 -16.75 -13.54 -8.08
C GLU A 80 -16.32 -12.14 -7.63
N ALA A 81 -15.34 -12.04 -6.72
CA ALA A 81 -14.78 -10.76 -6.29
C ALA A 81 -13.84 -10.12 -7.33
N LEU A 82 -13.49 -10.81 -8.42
CA LEU A 82 -12.63 -10.27 -9.45
C LEU A 82 -13.37 -9.21 -10.29
N PRO A 83 -12.78 -8.02 -10.52
CA PRO A 83 -13.38 -7.00 -11.37
C PRO A 83 -13.65 -7.47 -12.81
N LYS A 84 -12.79 -8.35 -13.32
CA LYS A 84 -12.93 -8.98 -14.64
C LYS A 84 -12.29 -10.36 -14.62
N ARG A 85 -13.00 -11.38 -15.07
CA ARG A 85 -12.48 -12.75 -15.18
C ARG A 85 -12.66 -13.37 -16.56
N GLU A 86 -11.74 -14.26 -16.91
CA GLU A 86 -11.86 -15.17 -18.05
C GLU A 86 -11.54 -16.58 -17.54
N GLY A 87 -12.56 -17.44 -17.48
CA GLY A 87 -12.46 -18.69 -16.72
C GLY A 87 -12.05 -18.43 -15.27
N ASP A 88 -10.94 -19.03 -14.86
CA ASP A 88 -10.41 -18.96 -13.50
C ASP A 88 -9.35 -17.84 -13.32
N TYR A 89 -9.20 -16.95 -14.29
CA TYR A 89 -8.14 -15.94 -14.30
C TYR A 89 -8.67 -14.53 -14.12
N ASN A 90 -7.96 -13.72 -13.33
CA ASN A 90 -8.15 -12.27 -13.26
C ASN A 90 -7.55 -11.60 -14.50
N VAL A 91 -8.38 -10.88 -15.26
CA VAL A 91 -7.96 -10.26 -16.52
C VAL A 91 -7.48 -8.85 -16.25
N VAL A 92 -6.18 -8.63 -16.44
CA VAL A 92 -5.54 -7.32 -16.37
C VAL A 92 -5.07 -6.85 -17.74
N ARG A 93 -4.77 -5.55 -17.86
CA ARG A 93 -4.10 -5.03 -19.06
C ARG A 93 -2.71 -5.64 -19.16
N LYS A 94 -2.29 -5.98 -20.38
CA LYS A 94 -0.97 -6.52 -20.67
C LYS A 94 0.11 -5.52 -20.19
N ILE A 95 1.06 -6.02 -19.41
CA ILE A 95 2.08 -5.20 -18.71
C ILE A 95 3.35 -5.02 -19.54
N ILE A 96 3.66 -5.95 -20.45
CA ILE A 96 4.86 -5.90 -21.29
C ILE A 96 4.51 -5.17 -22.60
N GLN A 97 4.94 -3.92 -22.72
CA GLN A 97 5.18 -3.30 -24.02
C GLN A 97 6.45 -3.94 -24.59
N LYS A 98 6.35 -4.43 -25.83
CA LYS A 98 7.53 -4.92 -26.56
C LYS A 98 8.10 -3.66 -27.19
N ASP A 99 9.09 -3.06 -26.55
CA ASP A 99 9.88 -1.99 -27.17
C ASP A 99 10.59 -2.61 -28.38
N GLU A 100 10.19 -2.18 -29.59
CA GLU A 100 11.02 -2.27 -30.80
C GLU A 100 11.72 -0.93 -31.01
#